data_AF-A0A9N9SMN1-F1
#
_entry.id   AF-A0A9N9SMN1-F1
#
_cell.length_a   1.000
_cell.length_b   1.000
_cell.length_c   1.000
_cell.angle_alpha   90.00
_cell.angle_beta   90.00
_cell.angle_gamma   90.00
#
_symmetry.space_group_name_H-M   'P 1'
#
loop_
_entity.id
_entity.type
_entity.pdbx_description
1 polymer ?
#
loop_
_entity_poly.entity_id
_entity_poly.type
_entity_poly.pdbx_seq_one_letter_code
_entity_poly.pdbx_strand_id
1 'polypeptide(L)'
;MCTRDIADSQLERWYSNCKKNKIINSTDDAGILLVNKDTSLTAGKYGPIPLTDHNLLQQLSHFHRERIPERVVHAKGAGAFGYFEVTHDITHLTVSKVFESIGKKTPIAVRFSQVAGNLGAADTVRDPRGFALKFYSEEGIWDIVGNNTPIFFMREPILFPMFIHTQKRNPVTNLRNWDMFWDFITLRPESIHQTMFLFSDRGIPDGHRHQHGFGSHTFSLIGENRKLTWCKFVYRTDQGIKNLDPNQADILAGQDPDYALRDLYNAIEEGKTTGNYPSWTFYIQTMTPEQARVQNFNPFDLTKVWPHNEFPLQPVGRFVLNQNPSNYFAEVEQLAFSPNNLTPGIGASPDRMLQARLFAYPDAHMYRLGANFQQLPVNRTITKVANFQRDGRDALLNQHGAPNYHPNSFGGPDVYPEAEKWTPPPEAVSGAIDYYDLGDDDNYTQPRVFWNRVLDDGGRERLVDNLASKICLANDNIKKRAVEVFSQVDQSLGSRLQEKLLARTVVHL
;
A
#
# COMPACT_ATOMS: atom_id res chain seq x y z
N MET A 1 -21.58 9.22 32.14
CA MET A 1 -22.18 8.99 30.82
C MET A 1 -21.06 8.53 29.89
N CYS A 2 -21.26 7.44 29.13
CA CYS A 2 -20.27 7.03 28.14
C CYS A 2 -20.17 8.11 27.06
N THR A 3 -18.99 8.70 26.87
CA THR A 3 -18.71 9.65 25.79
C THR A 3 -18.41 8.87 24.52
N ARG A 4 -19.15 9.13 23.44
CA ARG A 4 -18.92 8.55 22.11
C ARG A 4 -17.74 9.24 21.43
N ASP A 5 -16.98 8.51 20.62
CA ASP A 5 -15.93 9.11 19.80
C ASP A 5 -16.52 9.81 18.55
N ILE A 6 -15.68 10.53 17.80
CA ILE A 6 -16.12 11.33 16.66
C ILE A 6 -16.61 10.45 15.51
N ALA A 7 -15.98 9.29 15.30
CA ALA A 7 -16.39 8.28 14.33
C ALA A 7 -17.83 7.81 14.60
N ASP A 8 -18.14 7.46 15.84
CA ASP A 8 -19.46 6.98 16.24
C ASP A 8 -20.55 8.06 16.06
N SER A 9 -20.19 9.34 16.17
CA SER A 9 -21.08 10.49 15.93
C SER A 9 -21.19 10.90 14.45
N GLN A 10 -20.76 10.08 13.48
CA GLN A 10 -20.84 10.41 12.05
C GLN A 10 -22.29 10.72 11.60
N LEU A 11 -23.28 9.89 11.97
CA LEU A 11 -24.68 10.10 11.57
C LEU A 11 -25.31 11.35 12.22
N GLU A 12 -24.95 11.64 13.47
CA GLU A 12 -25.40 12.85 14.18
C GLU A 12 -24.87 14.11 13.50
N ARG A 13 -23.60 14.07 13.07
CA ARG A 13 -22.97 15.17 12.31
C ARG A 13 -23.56 15.30 10.91
N TRP A 14 -23.79 14.19 10.22
CA TRP A 14 -24.49 14.20 8.93
C TRP A 14 -25.86 14.85 9.06
N TYR A 15 -26.67 14.40 10.03
CA TYR A 15 -28.00 14.96 10.29
C TYR A 15 -27.94 16.44 10.63
N SER A 16 -27.01 16.87 11.48
CA SER A 16 -26.85 18.28 11.87
C SER A 16 -26.43 19.17 10.70
N ASN A 17 -25.57 18.68 9.80
CA ASN A 17 -25.17 19.40 8.59
C ASN A 17 -26.30 19.45 7.56
N CYS A 18 -27.12 18.40 7.48
CA CYS A 18 -28.26 18.31 6.57
C CYS A 18 -29.50 19.11 7.01
N LYS A 19 -29.60 19.57 8.28
CA LYS A 19 -30.72 20.40 8.78
C LYS A 19 -30.96 21.73 8.00
N LYS A 20 -30.10 22.07 7.04
CA LYS A 20 -30.32 23.16 6.09
C LYS A 20 -31.05 22.75 4.79
N ASN A 21 -31.33 21.46 4.56
CA ASN A 21 -32.06 20.94 3.40
C ASN A 21 -33.29 20.11 3.83
N LYS A 22 -34.41 20.30 3.14
CA LYS A 22 -35.70 19.58 3.34
C LYS A 22 -35.50 18.06 3.21
N ILE A 23 -36.32 17.27 3.92
CA ILE A 23 -36.43 15.82 3.70
C ILE A 23 -36.58 15.58 2.19
N ILE A 24 -35.67 14.81 1.62
CA ILE A 24 -35.67 14.45 0.21
C ILE A 24 -36.56 13.21 0.05
N ASN A 25 -37.49 13.26 -0.90
CA ASN A 25 -38.32 12.09 -1.20
C ASN A 25 -37.46 11.01 -1.86
N SER A 26 -37.58 9.77 -1.41
CA SER A 26 -36.89 8.63 -2.01
C SER A 26 -37.37 8.41 -3.44
N THR A 27 -36.44 8.04 -4.32
CA THR A 27 -36.73 7.67 -5.70
C THR A 27 -36.16 6.28 -6.00
N ASP A 28 -36.64 5.68 -7.09
CA ASP A 28 -35.93 4.58 -7.75
C ASP A 28 -34.72 5.07 -8.57
N ASP A 29 -34.07 4.18 -9.33
CA ASP A 29 -32.85 4.52 -10.08
C ASP A 29 -33.16 5.40 -11.32
N ALA A 30 -34.42 5.42 -11.75
CA ALA A 30 -34.90 6.30 -12.81
C ALA A 30 -35.35 7.68 -12.28
N GLY A 31 -35.28 7.90 -10.96
CA GLY A 31 -35.70 9.15 -10.32
C GLY A 31 -37.20 9.25 -10.07
N ILE A 32 -37.96 8.16 -10.19
CA ILE A 32 -39.40 8.12 -9.92
C ILE A 32 -39.62 8.02 -8.41
N LEU A 33 -40.52 8.84 -7.88
CA LEU A 33 -40.86 8.85 -6.46
C LEU A 33 -41.39 7.50 -5.99
N LEU A 34 -40.85 7.00 -4.87
CA LEU A 34 -41.32 5.77 -4.26
C LEU A 34 -42.68 5.97 -3.59
N VAL A 35 -43.62 5.07 -3.86
CA VAL A 35 -44.95 5.07 -3.24
C VAL A 35 -44.89 4.60 -1.79
N ASN A 36 -44.05 3.59 -1.50
CA ASN A 36 -43.87 3.01 -0.17
C ASN A 36 -42.47 2.40 -0.06
N LYS A 37 -41.87 2.47 1.13
CA LYS A 37 -40.55 1.94 1.46
C LYS A 37 -40.56 0.84 2.53
N ASP A 38 -41.66 0.70 3.26
CA ASP A 38 -41.77 -0.19 4.42
C ASP A 38 -42.59 -1.46 4.11
N THR A 39 -43.28 -1.49 2.95
CA THR A 39 -44.10 -2.64 2.53
C THR A 39 -43.99 -2.90 1.03
N SER A 40 -43.87 -4.18 0.65
CA SER A 40 -44.00 -4.65 -0.73
C SER A 40 -45.43 -4.60 -1.24
N LEU A 41 -45.59 -4.54 -2.56
CA LEU A 41 -46.86 -4.71 -3.25
C LEU A 41 -47.30 -6.17 -3.16
N THR A 42 -48.58 -6.43 -2.86
CA THR A 42 -49.13 -7.78 -2.75
C THR A 42 -50.53 -7.90 -3.37
N ALA A 43 -50.90 -9.09 -3.83
CA ALA A 43 -52.25 -9.42 -4.29
C ALA A 43 -53.21 -9.66 -3.10
N GLY A 44 -53.55 -8.58 -2.39
CA GLY A 44 -54.28 -8.63 -1.11
C GLY A 44 -53.36 -8.72 0.10
N LYS A 45 -53.88 -8.47 1.31
CA LYS A 45 -53.08 -8.32 2.54
C LYS A 45 -52.15 -9.49 2.87
N TYR A 46 -52.53 -10.71 2.48
CA TYR A 46 -51.77 -11.95 2.70
C TYR A 46 -51.46 -12.70 1.41
N GLY A 47 -51.60 -12.03 0.26
CA GLY A 47 -51.36 -12.62 -1.05
C GLY A 47 -49.90 -12.55 -1.49
N PRO A 48 -49.56 -13.17 -2.63
CA PRO A 48 -48.20 -13.14 -3.17
C PRO A 48 -47.77 -11.74 -3.62
N ILE A 49 -46.45 -11.53 -3.69
CA ILE A 49 -45.84 -10.34 -4.29
C ILE A 49 -45.84 -10.50 -5.82
N PRO A 50 -46.42 -9.57 -6.59
CA PRO A 50 -46.35 -9.61 -8.03
C PRO A 50 -44.97 -9.15 -8.52
N LEU A 51 -44.54 -9.63 -9.70
CA LEU A 51 -43.29 -9.20 -10.35
C LEU A 51 -43.31 -7.70 -10.74
N THR A 52 -44.45 -7.02 -10.63
CA THR A 52 -44.59 -5.59 -10.88
C THR A 52 -44.17 -4.72 -9.69
N ASP A 53 -43.78 -5.29 -8.55
CA ASP A 53 -43.14 -4.53 -7.46
C ASP A 53 -41.72 -4.11 -7.83
N HIS A 54 -41.62 -3.08 -8.68
CA HIS A 54 -40.35 -2.63 -9.25
C HIS A 54 -39.35 -2.19 -8.18
N ASN A 55 -39.81 -1.49 -7.14
CA ASN A 55 -38.96 -1.00 -6.05
C ASN A 55 -38.33 -2.17 -5.28
N LEU A 56 -39.10 -3.19 -4.91
CA LEU A 56 -38.56 -4.38 -4.26
C LEU A 56 -37.50 -5.06 -5.13
N LEU A 57 -37.83 -5.34 -6.40
CA LEU A 57 -36.93 -6.05 -7.30
C LEU A 57 -35.64 -5.28 -7.53
N GLN A 58 -35.73 -3.97 -7.70
CA GLN A 58 -34.57 -3.11 -7.92
C GLN A 58 -33.67 -3.05 -6.68
N GLN A 59 -34.23 -2.81 -5.48
CA GLN A 59 -33.47 -2.78 -4.23
C GLN A 59 -32.71 -4.10 -4.01
N LEU A 60 -33.38 -5.24 -4.17
CA LEU A 60 -32.74 -6.55 -4.07
C LEU A 60 -31.67 -6.74 -5.14
N SER A 61 -31.93 -6.32 -6.38
CA SER A 61 -30.98 -6.48 -7.48
C SER A 61 -29.69 -5.68 -7.29
N HIS A 62 -29.77 -4.47 -6.74
CA HIS A 62 -28.61 -3.64 -6.43
C HIS A 62 -27.86 -4.22 -5.22
N PHE A 63 -28.58 -4.59 -4.14
CA PHE A 63 -28.00 -5.20 -2.94
C PHE A 63 -27.13 -6.43 -3.28
N HIS A 64 -27.61 -7.31 -4.16
CA HIS A 64 -26.86 -8.49 -4.61
C HIS A 64 -25.54 -8.16 -5.35
N ARG A 65 -25.33 -6.90 -5.76
CA ARG A 65 -24.20 -6.43 -6.58
C ARG A 65 -23.31 -5.40 -5.89
N GLU A 66 -23.53 -5.13 -4.60
CA GLU A 66 -22.71 -4.16 -3.86
C GLU A 66 -21.25 -4.59 -3.66
N ARG A 67 -20.96 -5.89 -3.65
CA ARG A 67 -19.61 -6.41 -3.41
C ARG A 67 -18.86 -6.55 -4.73
N ILE A 68 -17.64 -6.01 -4.75
CA ILE A 68 -16.63 -6.25 -5.77
C ILE A 68 -15.53 -7.15 -5.19
N PRO A 69 -14.65 -7.75 -6.02
CA PRO A 69 -13.49 -8.46 -5.49
C PRO A 69 -12.67 -7.54 -4.57
N GLU A 70 -12.27 -8.03 -3.40
CA GLU A 70 -11.27 -7.32 -2.59
C GLU A 70 -9.91 -7.33 -3.29
N ARG A 71 -8.98 -6.48 -2.85
CA ARG A 71 -7.59 -6.57 -3.32
C ARG A 71 -7.01 -7.93 -2.89
N VAL A 72 -6.37 -8.64 -3.82
CA VAL A 72 -5.77 -9.96 -3.56
C VAL A 72 -4.75 -9.93 -2.41
N VAL A 73 -4.07 -8.80 -2.24
CA VAL A 73 -3.23 -8.44 -1.09
C VAL A 73 -3.63 -7.05 -0.62
N HIS A 74 -3.38 -6.72 0.63
CA HIS A 74 -3.72 -5.41 1.19
C HIS A 74 -5.23 -5.09 1.19
N ALA A 75 -6.08 -6.10 1.40
CA ALA A 75 -7.53 -5.94 1.40
C ALA A 75 -8.01 -5.02 2.54
N LYS A 76 -7.66 -5.32 3.80
CA LYS A 76 -7.98 -4.47 4.96
C LYS A 76 -7.13 -3.20 4.98
N GLY A 77 -7.76 -2.03 5.06
CA GLY A 77 -7.03 -0.77 5.10
C GLY A 77 -7.89 0.45 5.44
N ALA A 78 -7.24 1.61 5.49
CA ALA A 78 -7.86 2.91 5.74
C ALA A 78 -7.29 3.93 4.76
N GLY A 79 -8.10 4.91 4.36
CA GLY A 79 -7.69 5.93 3.39
C GLY A 79 -8.00 7.33 3.89
N ALA A 80 -7.20 8.30 3.44
CA ALA A 80 -7.35 9.71 3.73
C ALA A 80 -6.75 10.56 2.61
N PHE A 81 -7.09 11.84 2.61
CA PHE A 81 -6.67 12.83 1.63
C PHE A 81 -5.96 13.99 2.30
N GLY A 82 -5.21 14.74 1.50
CA GLY A 82 -4.64 16.01 1.92
C GLY A 82 -3.70 16.57 0.87
N TYR A 83 -2.53 17.03 1.28
CA TYR A 83 -1.56 17.63 0.37
C TYR A 83 -0.11 17.23 0.70
N PHE A 84 0.72 17.22 -0.33
CA PHE A 84 2.17 17.24 -0.23
C PHE A 84 2.67 18.66 -0.49
N GLU A 85 3.55 19.15 0.38
CA GLU A 85 4.17 20.47 0.33
C GLU A 85 5.68 20.33 0.17
N VAL A 86 6.25 20.94 -0.87
CA VAL A 86 7.71 21.00 -1.06
C VAL A 86 8.31 21.94 -0.03
N THR A 87 9.35 21.50 0.67
CA THR A 87 10.05 22.32 1.69
C THR A 87 11.52 22.55 1.35
N HIS A 88 12.09 21.73 0.48
CA HIS A 88 13.49 21.82 0.05
C HIS A 88 13.58 21.64 -1.46
N ASP A 89 14.49 22.39 -2.07
CA ASP A 89 14.70 22.37 -3.52
C ASP A 89 15.53 21.15 -3.93
N ILE A 90 14.95 20.31 -4.80
CA ILE A 90 15.63 19.18 -5.43
C ILE A 90 15.55 19.24 -6.97
N THR A 91 15.26 20.40 -7.55
CA THR A 91 15.10 20.59 -9.01
C THR A 91 16.37 20.24 -9.80
N HIS A 92 17.53 20.33 -9.16
CA HIS A 92 18.80 19.86 -9.72
C HIS A 92 18.88 18.33 -9.94
N LEU A 93 17.96 17.54 -9.35
CA LEU A 93 17.88 16.09 -9.48
C LEU A 93 16.74 15.64 -10.41
N THR A 94 15.67 16.42 -10.52
CA THR A 94 14.45 16.02 -11.23
C THR A 94 13.70 17.20 -11.81
N VAL A 95 13.15 17.00 -13.01
CA VAL A 95 12.24 17.96 -13.66
C VAL A 95 10.77 17.74 -13.32
N SER A 96 10.46 16.82 -12.38
CA SER A 96 9.08 16.52 -12.00
C SER A 96 8.39 17.73 -11.39
N LYS A 97 7.21 18.07 -11.92
CA LYS A 97 6.49 19.24 -11.41
C LYS A 97 5.99 19.10 -9.98
N VAL A 98 5.89 17.90 -9.44
CA VAL A 98 5.53 17.70 -8.02
C VAL A 98 6.55 18.40 -7.09
N PHE A 99 7.80 18.56 -7.53
CA PHE A 99 8.91 19.14 -6.77
C PHE A 99 9.35 20.53 -7.26
N GLU A 100 8.60 21.14 -8.19
CA GLU A 100 9.02 22.32 -8.96
C GLU A 100 9.49 23.52 -8.13
N SER A 101 8.85 23.79 -6.99
CA SER A 101 9.18 24.94 -6.16
C SER A 101 8.83 24.74 -4.69
N ILE A 102 9.68 25.22 -3.79
CA ILE A 102 9.39 25.29 -2.36
C ILE A 102 8.06 26.00 -2.12
N GLY A 103 7.21 25.43 -1.25
CA GLY A 103 5.87 25.91 -0.93
C GLY A 103 4.78 25.39 -1.88
N LYS A 104 5.12 24.73 -2.99
CA LYS A 104 4.13 24.12 -3.89
C LYS A 104 3.36 23.03 -3.15
N LYS A 105 2.03 23.07 -3.25
CA LYS A 105 1.13 22.06 -2.69
C LYS A 105 0.49 21.23 -3.80
N THR A 106 0.70 19.92 -3.74
CA THR A 106 0.06 18.95 -4.63
C THR A 106 -0.99 18.17 -3.85
N PRO A 107 -2.26 18.09 -4.29
CA PRO A 107 -3.25 17.24 -3.64
C PRO A 107 -2.82 15.79 -3.65
N ILE A 108 -3.09 15.07 -2.55
CA ILE A 108 -2.77 13.64 -2.44
C ILE A 108 -3.92 12.79 -1.91
N ALA A 109 -3.90 11.52 -2.28
CA ALA A 109 -4.64 10.46 -1.60
C ALA A 109 -3.65 9.44 -1.02
N VAL A 110 -3.94 8.95 0.18
CA VAL A 110 -3.14 7.92 0.86
C VAL A 110 -4.03 6.76 1.25
N ARG A 111 -3.51 5.54 1.09
CA ARG A 111 -4.13 4.34 1.64
C ARG A 111 -3.12 3.53 2.44
N PHE A 112 -3.47 3.31 3.71
CA PHE A 112 -2.81 2.37 4.60
C PHE A 112 -3.50 1.02 4.53
N SER A 113 -2.77 -0.06 4.83
CA SER A 113 -3.35 -1.40 4.82
C SER A 113 -2.50 -2.41 5.57
N GLN A 114 -3.10 -3.55 5.89
CA GLN A 114 -2.37 -4.81 6.14
C GLN A 114 -1.87 -5.40 4.82
N VAL A 115 -1.37 -6.64 4.80
CA VAL A 115 -1.01 -7.37 3.57
C VAL A 115 -1.84 -8.64 3.40
N ALA A 116 -1.81 -9.53 4.39
CA ALA A 116 -2.26 -10.91 4.22
C ALA A 116 -3.74 -11.11 4.55
N GLY A 117 -4.32 -10.25 5.39
CA GLY A 117 -5.73 -10.28 5.81
C GLY A 117 -6.71 -10.01 4.66
N ASN A 118 -7.90 -10.60 4.75
CA ASN A 118 -9.06 -10.23 3.94
C ASN A 118 -9.74 -8.97 4.51
N LEU A 119 -10.78 -8.46 3.85
CA LEU A 119 -11.43 -7.18 4.22
C LEU A 119 -11.95 -7.14 5.67
N GLY A 120 -12.32 -8.30 6.25
CA GLY A 120 -12.79 -8.41 7.64
C GLY A 120 -11.70 -8.74 8.68
N ALA A 121 -10.41 -8.73 8.31
CA ALA A 121 -9.32 -8.98 9.26
C ALA A 121 -9.17 -7.81 10.25
N ALA A 122 -8.65 -8.09 11.45
CA ALA A 122 -8.41 -7.09 12.49
C ALA A 122 -7.12 -6.31 12.22
N ASP A 123 -7.10 -4.97 12.43
CA ASP A 123 -6.00 -4.07 12.09
C ASP A 123 -4.69 -4.33 12.85
N THR A 124 -4.78 -4.76 14.12
CA THR A 124 -3.66 -4.86 15.07
C THR A 124 -3.00 -6.23 15.05
N VAL A 125 -2.69 -6.77 13.85
CA VAL A 125 -1.94 -8.03 13.70
C VAL A 125 -0.51 -7.78 13.23
N ARG A 126 0.38 -8.75 13.49
CA ARG A 126 1.74 -8.72 12.94
C ARG A 126 1.71 -8.94 11.43
N ASP A 127 2.03 -7.90 10.68
CA ASP A 127 2.04 -7.89 9.21
C ASP A 127 2.83 -6.64 8.76
N PRO A 128 3.44 -6.59 7.56
CA PRO A 128 3.83 -5.29 7.00
C PRO A 128 2.60 -4.39 6.88
N ARG A 129 2.81 -3.08 6.76
CA ARG A 129 1.72 -2.16 6.43
C ARG A 129 1.96 -1.55 5.05
N GLY A 130 0.96 -1.66 4.18
CA GLY A 130 0.93 -0.89 2.94
C GLY A 130 0.82 0.60 3.26
N PHE A 131 1.56 1.42 2.52
CA PHE A 131 1.56 2.87 2.67
C PHE A 131 1.72 3.49 1.28
N ALA A 132 0.60 3.54 0.55
CA ALA A 132 0.53 4.00 -0.82
C ALA A 132 0.12 5.48 -0.88
N LEU A 133 0.83 6.27 -1.68
CA LEU A 133 0.56 7.68 -1.95
C LEU A 133 0.23 7.88 -3.43
N LYS A 134 -0.74 8.73 -3.70
CA LYS A 134 -1.15 9.20 -5.02
C LYS A 134 -1.07 10.72 -5.04
N PHE A 135 -0.35 11.27 -6.01
CA PHE A 135 -0.18 12.70 -6.23
C PHE A 135 -0.98 13.11 -7.46
N TYR A 136 -1.90 14.05 -7.30
CA TYR A 136 -2.67 14.60 -8.41
C TYR A 136 -1.95 15.84 -8.95
N SER A 137 -0.98 15.61 -9.84
CA SER A 137 -0.18 16.67 -10.46
C SER A 137 -0.78 17.15 -11.79
N GLU A 138 -0.32 18.29 -12.25
CA GLU A 138 -0.61 18.83 -13.58
C GLU A 138 0.06 18.06 -14.73
N GLU A 139 0.94 17.10 -14.43
CA GLU A 139 1.56 16.19 -15.40
C GLU A 139 0.89 14.81 -15.40
N GLY A 140 -0.23 14.67 -14.67
CA GLY A 140 -0.92 13.41 -14.47
C GLY A 140 -0.82 12.92 -13.04
N ILE A 141 -1.10 11.63 -12.86
CA ILE A 141 -1.02 10.99 -11.54
C ILE A 141 0.39 10.41 -11.38
N TRP A 142 1.01 10.67 -10.24
CA TRP A 142 2.18 9.93 -9.76
C TRP A 142 1.79 9.09 -8.55
N ASP A 143 2.14 7.80 -8.54
CA ASP A 143 1.91 6.93 -7.38
C ASP A 143 3.21 6.38 -6.80
N ILE A 144 3.38 6.49 -5.49
CA ILE A 144 4.38 5.75 -4.71
C ILE A 144 3.65 4.67 -3.93
N VAL A 145 3.72 3.43 -4.38
CA VAL A 145 3.00 2.31 -3.75
C VAL A 145 3.93 1.61 -2.76
N GLY A 146 4.21 2.29 -1.66
CA GLY A 146 5.19 1.85 -0.67
C GLY A 146 4.63 0.99 0.47
N ASN A 147 5.49 0.72 1.43
CA ASN A 147 5.21 -0.01 2.67
C ASN A 147 5.80 0.73 3.88
N ASN A 148 5.49 0.27 5.10
CA ASN A 148 6.12 0.73 6.34
C ASN A 148 7.53 0.15 6.59
N THR A 149 8.13 -0.50 5.59
CA THR A 149 9.45 -1.11 5.61
C THR A 149 10.28 -0.67 4.39
N PRO A 150 11.60 -0.42 4.54
CA PRO A 150 12.47 -0.06 3.42
C PRO A 150 12.83 -1.22 2.50
N ILE A 151 12.46 -2.46 2.86
CA ILE A 151 12.85 -3.70 2.17
C ILE A 151 11.64 -4.62 2.00
N PHE A 152 11.82 -5.73 1.29
CA PHE A 152 10.81 -6.78 1.16
C PHE A 152 11.40 -8.18 1.35
N PHE A 153 10.53 -9.19 1.39
CA PHE A 153 10.89 -10.59 1.65
C PHE A 153 11.63 -11.27 0.50
N MET A 154 11.64 -10.67 -0.68
CA MET A 154 12.23 -11.30 -1.85
C MET A 154 12.70 -10.28 -2.87
N ARG A 155 13.62 -10.71 -3.71
CA ARG A 155 14.17 -9.97 -4.86
C ARG A 155 13.71 -10.51 -6.21
N GLU A 156 12.96 -11.61 -6.21
CA GLU A 156 12.44 -12.28 -7.41
C GLU A 156 10.90 -12.23 -7.49
N PRO A 157 10.32 -11.61 -8.52
CA PRO A 157 8.87 -11.41 -8.59
C PRO A 157 8.09 -12.70 -8.88
N ILE A 158 8.70 -13.68 -9.54
CA ILE A 158 8.03 -14.96 -9.82
C ILE A 158 7.64 -15.71 -8.54
N LEU A 159 8.36 -15.46 -7.45
CA LEU A 159 8.08 -16.05 -6.14
C LEU A 159 6.95 -15.33 -5.40
N PHE A 160 6.56 -14.12 -5.81
CA PHE A 160 5.60 -13.29 -5.08
C PHE A 160 4.24 -13.99 -4.87
N PRO A 161 3.59 -14.61 -5.89
CA PRO A 161 2.34 -15.33 -5.66
C PRO A 161 2.51 -16.49 -4.67
N MET A 162 3.62 -17.23 -4.74
CA MET A 162 3.90 -18.33 -3.81
C MET A 162 4.07 -17.83 -2.38
N PHE A 163 4.83 -16.76 -2.18
CA PHE A 163 4.95 -16.11 -0.88
C PHE A 163 3.60 -15.63 -0.35
N ILE A 164 2.79 -14.95 -1.17
CA ILE A 164 1.47 -14.51 -0.73
C ILE A 164 0.56 -15.68 -0.35
N HIS A 165 0.63 -16.81 -1.04
CA HIS A 165 -0.10 -18.02 -0.65
C HIS A 165 0.34 -18.54 0.72
N THR A 166 1.63 -18.51 1.04
CA THR A 166 2.15 -19.00 2.34
C THR A 166 1.71 -18.11 3.51
N GLN A 167 1.53 -16.81 3.24
CA GLN A 167 0.94 -15.89 4.21
C GLN A 167 -0.56 -16.13 4.41
N LYS A 168 -1.26 -16.70 3.42
CA LYS A 168 -2.72 -16.85 3.36
C LYS A 168 -3.23 -18.15 4.01
N ARG A 169 -4.30 -18.70 3.45
CA ARG A 169 -5.05 -19.82 4.02
C ARG A 169 -4.60 -21.10 3.32
N ASN A 170 -4.43 -22.17 4.09
CA ASN A 170 -4.21 -23.49 3.55
C ASN A 170 -5.38 -23.89 2.63
N PRO A 171 -5.13 -24.48 1.45
CA PRO A 171 -6.16 -24.74 0.45
C PRO A 171 -7.20 -25.78 0.87
N VAL A 172 -6.91 -26.65 1.84
CA VAL A 172 -7.87 -27.65 2.34
C VAL A 172 -8.61 -27.15 3.57
N THR A 173 -7.88 -26.66 4.57
CA THR A 173 -8.48 -26.31 5.86
C THR A 173 -9.02 -24.88 5.91
N ASN A 174 -8.61 -24.03 4.96
CA ASN A 174 -8.90 -22.61 4.93
C ASN A 174 -8.41 -21.84 6.19
N LEU A 175 -7.47 -22.43 6.94
CA LEU A 175 -6.84 -21.83 8.13
C LEU A 175 -5.48 -21.23 7.76
N ARG A 176 -5.01 -20.25 8.55
CA ARG A 176 -3.59 -19.85 8.51
C ARG A 176 -2.73 -21.04 8.93
N ASN A 177 -1.57 -21.20 8.33
CA ASN A 177 -0.72 -22.37 8.56
C ASN A 177 0.74 -21.94 8.73
N TRP A 178 1.31 -22.20 9.91
CA TRP A 178 2.68 -21.83 10.24
C TRP A 178 3.74 -22.73 9.60
N ASP A 179 3.41 -23.97 9.22
CA ASP A 179 4.29 -24.76 8.36
C ASP A 179 4.44 -24.09 7.00
N MET A 180 3.35 -23.67 6.36
CA MET A 180 3.42 -22.99 5.06
C MET A 180 4.28 -21.72 5.13
N PHE A 181 4.05 -20.88 6.13
CA PHE A 181 4.83 -19.65 6.34
C PHE A 181 6.31 -19.97 6.54
N TRP A 182 6.65 -20.77 7.55
CA TRP A 182 8.04 -20.98 7.95
C TRP A 182 8.80 -21.90 7.00
N ASP A 183 8.14 -22.83 6.32
CA ASP A 183 8.77 -23.66 5.29
C ASP A 183 9.33 -22.78 4.18
N PHE A 184 8.51 -21.88 3.63
CA PHE A 184 8.96 -20.93 2.60
C PHE A 184 10.06 -20.00 3.11
N ILE A 185 9.87 -19.35 4.26
CA ILE A 185 10.84 -18.38 4.81
C ILE A 185 12.21 -19.03 5.03
N THR A 186 12.23 -20.25 5.57
CA THR A 186 13.49 -20.95 5.88
C THR A 186 14.14 -21.61 4.67
N LEU A 187 13.41 -21.84 3.58
CA LEU A 187 13.95 -22.29 2.29
C LEU A 187 14.42 -21.13 1.39
N ARG A 188 13.96 -19.90 1.67
CA ARG A 188 14.27 -18.68 0.91
C ARG A 188 14.97 -17.65 1.81
N PRO A 189 16.28 -17.84 2.07
CA PRO A 189 17.02 -17.03 3.05
C PRO A 189 17.09 -15.54 2.70
N GLU A 190 16.83 -15.14 1.44
CA GLU A 190 16.68 -13.73 1.06
C GLU A 190 15.58 -12.99 1.83
N SER A 191 14.63 -13.75 2.41
CA SER A 191 13.51 -13.22 3.20
C SER A 191 13.87 -12.82 4.63
N ILE A 192 15.05 -13.19 5.12
CA ILE A 192 15.39 -13.07 6.54
C ILE A 192 15.48 -11.62 7.00
N HIS A 193 15.95 -10.70 6.17
CA HIS A 193 16.03 -9.28 6.53
C HIS A 193 14.65 -8.69 6.85
N GLN A 194 13.69 -8.87 5.94
CA GLN A 194 12.32 -8.40 6.16
C GLN A 194 11.60 -9.22 7.24
N THR A 195 11.91 -10.50 7.40
CA THR A 195 11.34 -11.33 8.47
C THR A 195 11.76 -10.81 9.84
N MET A 196 13.03 -10.48 10.04
CA MET A 196 13.49 -9.86 11.28
C MET A 196 12.84 -8.50 11.53
N PHE A 197 12.66 -7.68 10.48
CA PHE A 197 11.92 -6.42 10.61
C PHE A 197 10.46 -6.67 11.03
N LEU A 198 9.77 -7.61 10.38
CA LEU A 198 8.38 -8.00 10.68
C LEU A 198 8.21 -8.51 12.11
N PHE A 199 9.16 -9.29 12.63
CA PHE A 199 9.10 -9.85 13.97
C PHE A 199 9.71 -8.94 15.06
N SER A 200 10.28 -7.80 14.67
CA SER A 200 10.59 -6.71 15.60
C SER A 200 9.31 -6.01 16.11
N ASP A 201 9.47 -5.03 16.99
CA ASP A 201 8.35 -4.22 17.49
C ASP A 201 7.59 -3.53 16.34
N ARG A 202 8.27 -3.17 15.25
CA ARG A 202 7.66 -2.49 14.09
C ARG A 202 6.68 -3.37 13.30
N GLY A 203 6.56 -4.65 13.63
CA GLY A 203 5.56 -5.55 13.03
C GLY A 203 4.11 -5.22 13.41
N ILE A 204 3.89 -4.47 14.50
CA ILE A 204 2.56 -4.09 14.98
C ILE A 204 2.58 -2.61 15.36
N PRO A 205 2.56 -1.68 14.38
CA PRO A 205 2.51 -0.25 14.67
C PRO A 205 1.20 0.12 15.39
N ASP A 206 1.28 1.11 16.28
CA ASP A 206 0.14 1.66 16.99
C ASP A 206 -0.62 2.64 16.07
N GLY A 207 -1.63 2.12 15.37
CA GLY A 207 -2.35 2.87 14.34
C GLY A 207 -1.49 3.20 13.11
N HIS A 208 -2.09 3.92 12.16
CA HIS A 208 -1.40 4.24 10.91
C HIS A 208 -0.47 5.46 11.02
N ARG A 209 -0.67 6.32 12.03
CA ARG A 209 0.02 7.61 12.17
C ARG A 209 1.41 7.47 12.78
N HIS A 210 1.69 6.38 13.48
CA HIS A 210 2.94 6.16 14.24
C HIS A 210 3.94 5.24 13.53
N GLN A 211 3.92 5.20 12.20
CA GLN A 211 4.85 4.43 11.37
C GLN A 211 5.49 5.32 10.30
N HIS A 212 6.74 5.01 9.95
CA HIS A 212 7.32 5.53 8.72
C HIS A 212 6.69 4.83 7.51
N GLY A 213 6.94 5.35 6.33
CA GLY A 213 6.85 4.54 5.13
C GLY A 213 7.98 4.83 4.15
N PHE A 214 8.05 3.99 3.14
CA PHE A 214 9.16 3.88 2.22
C PHE A 214 8.63 3.46 0.86
N GLY A 215 9.19 4.02 -0.21
CA GLY A 215 9.00 3.47 -1.56
C GLY A 215 9.60 2.07 -1.71
N SER A 216 10.49 1.69 -0.78
CA SER A 216 11.26 0.45 -0.70
C SER A 216 12.21 0.23 -1.87
N HIS A 217 11.71 0.22 -3.09
CA HIS A 217 12.50 0.07 -4.32
C HIS A 217 13.44 1.25 -4.53
N THR A 218 14.49 0.96 -5.31
CA THR A 218 15.26 2.00 -5.98
C THR A 218 14.43 2.51 -7.16
N PHE A 219 14.34 3.82 -7.30
CA PHE A 219 13.73 4.53 -8.44
C PHE A 219 14.79 5.41 -9.12
N SER A 220 14.45 6.07 -10.21
CA SER A 220 15.28 7.10 -10.83
C SER A 220 14.63 8.48 -10.75
N LEU A 221 15.45 9.49 -10.51
CA LEU A 221 15.15 10.90 -10.73
C LEU A 221 15.87 11.35 -12.00
N ILE A 222 15.13 12.00 -12.89
CA ILE A 222 15.62 12.47 -14.20
C ILE A 222 15.62 13.99 -14.19
N GLY A 223 16.81 14.59 -14.09
CA GLY A 223 17.02 16.03 -14.15
C GLY A 223 17.12 16.54 -15.58
N GLU A 224 17.55 17.81 -15.71
CA GLU A 224 17.84 18.41 -17.01
C GLU A 224 18.82 17.58 -17.83
N ASN A 225 18.69 17.63 -19.16
CA ASN A 225 19.51 16.85 -20.10
C ASN A 225 19.46 15.33 -19.85
N ARG A 226 18.34 14.83 -19.30
CA ARG A 226 18.14 13.41 -18.96
C ARG A 226 19.17 12.86 -17.96
N LYS A 227 19.73 13.71 -17.10
CA LYS A 227 20.67 13.28 -16.06
C LYS A 227 19.97 12.37 -15.06
N LEU A 228 20.38 11.10 -15.02
CA LEU A 228 19.81 10.09 -14.13
C LEU A 228 20.53 10.09 -12.77
N THR A 229 19.74 10.08 -11.70
CA THR A 229 20.19 9.80 -10.33
C THR A 229 19.28 8.73 -9.72
N TRP A 230 19.84 7.66 -9.16
CA TRP A 230 19.04 6.66 -8.45
C TRP A 230 18.57 7.23 -7.10
N CYS A 231 17.37 6.88 -6.67
CA CYS A 231 16.83 7.33 -5.39
C CYS A 231 16.06 6.25 -4.63
N LYS A 232 15.95 6.45 -3.31
CA LYS A 232 15.00 5.77 -2.42
C LYS A 232 14.08 6.82 -1.80
N PHE A 233 12.77 6.60 -1.80
CA PHE A 233 11.81 7.49 -1.11
C PHE A 233 11.59 7.04 0.33
N VAL A 234 11.67 7.97 1.29
CA VAL A 234 11.52 7.71 2.72
C VAL A 234 10.61 8.77 3.33
N TYR A 235 9.58 8.38 4.07
CA TYR A 235 8.66 9.31 4.72
C TYR A 235 8.56 9.00 6.21
N ARG A 236 9.11 9.89 7.03
CA ARG A 236 9.19 9.73 8.48
C ARG A 236 7.98 10.39 9.15
N THR A 237 7.26 9.62 9.96
CA THR A 237 6.16 10.14 10.79
C THR A 237 6.64 11.27 11.70
N ASP A 238 5.90 12.37 11.70
CA ASP A 238 6.16 13.50 12.59
C ASP A 238 5.51 13.27 13.98
N GLN A 239 4.69 12.23 14.13
CA GLN A 239 4.04 11.83 15.39
C GLN A 239 4.95 10.96 16.29
N GLY A 240 6.11 10.56 15.78
CA GLY A 240 6.99 9.58 16.42
C GLY A 240 6.54 8.12 16.19
N ILE A 241 7.53 7.21 16.19
CA ILE A 241 7.27 5.77 16.08
C ILE A 241 6.67 5.25 17.39
N LYS A 242 5.59 4.49 17.28
CA LYS A 242 4.94 3.79 18.39
C LYS A 242 4.40 2.45 17.91
N ASN A 243 4.57 1.42 18.73
CA ASN A 243 4.19 0.06 18.41
C ASN A 243 3.36 -0.52 19.57
N LEU A 244 2.55 -1.52 19.27
CA LEU A 244 1.75 -2.24 20.26
C LEU A 244 2.50 -3.46 20.77
N ASP A 245 2.39 -3.70 22.08
CA ASP A 245 2.75 -5.00 22.66
C ASP A 245 1.87 -6.11 22.04
N PRO A 246 2.40 -7.30 21.71
CA PRO A 246 1.63 -8.36 21.09
C PRO A 246 0.36 -8.76 21.85
N ASN A 247 0.36 -8.78 23.18
CA ASN A 247 -0.83 -9.15 23.96
C ASN A 247 -1.90 -8.06 23.88
N GLN A 248 -1.48 -6.79 23.96
CA GLN A 248 -2.39 -5.66 23.77
C GLN A 248 -2.98 -5.64 22.36
N ALA A 249 -2.17 -5.99 21.37
CA ALA A 249 -2.57 -6.08 19.98
C ALA A 249 -3.64 -7.17 19.76
N ASP A 250 -3.49 -8.34 20.41
CA ASP A 250 -4.47 -9.43 20.38
C ASP A 250 -5.80 -9.02 21.06
N ILE A 251 -5.73 -8.28 22.17
CA ILE A 251 -6.94 -7.72 22.83
C ILE A 251 -7.66 -6.75 21.88
N LEU A 252 -6.93 -5.80 21.29
CA LEU A 252 -7.49 -4.84 20.34
C LEU A 252 -8.06 -5.54 19.11
N ALA A 253 -7.41 -6.61 18.62
CA ALA A 253 -7.89 -7.34 17.46
C ALA A 253 -9.27 -7.98 17.70
N GLY A 254 -9.59 -8.34 18.94
CA GLY A 254 -10.91 -8.85 19.33
C GLY A 254 -11.94 -7.76 19.68
N GLN A 255 -11.50 -6.64 20.28
CA GLN A 255 -12.40 -5.58 20.77
C GLN A 255 -12.70 -4.50 19.74
N ASP A 256 -11.71 -4.11 18.94
CA ASP A 256 -11.81 -3.11 17.87
C ASP A 256 -10.98 -3.57 16.66
N PRO A 257 -11.51 -4.49 15.83
CA PRO A 257 -10.80 -4.95 14.64
C PRO A 257 -10.53 -3.83 13.62
N ASP A 258 -11.13 -2.65 13.78
CA ASP A 258 -10.96 -1.47 12.94
C ASP A 258 -10.16 -0.35 13.64
N TYR A 259 -9.37 -0.71 14.67
CA TYR A 259 -8.62 0.22 15.51
C TYR A 259 -7.83 1.29 14.74
N ALA A 260 -7.07 0.89 13.71
CA ALA A 260 -6.20 1.82 13.00
C ALA A 260 -6.99 2.71 12.02
N LEU A 261 -8.11 2.21 11.50
CA LEU A 261 -9.07 2.99 10.72
C LEU A 261 -9.75 4.04 11.60
N ARG A 262 -10.25 3.64 12.77
CA ARG A 262 -10.88 4.53 13.76
C ARG A 262 -9.91 5.61 14.25
N ASP A 263 -8.68 5.23 14.60
CA ASP A 263 -7.61 6.15 14.99
C ASP A 263 -7.38 7.23 13.92
N LEU A 264 -7.17 6.82 12.65
CA LEU A 264 -6.91 7.76 11.57
C LEU A 264 -8.10 8.70 11.33
N TYR A 265 -9.32 8.15 11.33
CA TYR A 265 -10.54 8.93 11.13
C TYR A 265 -10.69 10.00 12.22
N ASN A 266 -10.62 9.58 13.49
CA ASN A 266 -10.78 10.48 14.64
C ASN A 266 -9.68 11.54 14.65
N ALA A 267 -8.42 11.17 14.43
CA ALA A 267 -7.30 12.12 14.41
C ALA A 267 -7.48 13.22 13.35
N ILE A 268 -8.00 12.88 12.16
CA ILE A 268 -8.26 13.86 11.10
C ILE A 268 -9.43 14.77 11.48
N GLU A 269 -10.51 14.23 12.06
CA GLU A 269 -11.64 15.06 12.50
C GLU A 269 -11.26 15.99 13.67
N GLU A 270 -10.49 15.52 14.64
CA GLU A 270 -9.91 16.34 15.72
C GLU A 270 -8.96 17.41 15.16
N GLY A 271 -8.21 17.08 14.11
CA GLY A 271 -7.37 18.03 13.39
C GLY A 271 -8.14 19.24 12.86
N LYS A 272 -9.44 19.11 12.53
CA LYS A 272 -10.28 20.23 12.05
C LYS A 272 -10.46 21.33 13.08
N THR A 273 -10.42 20.99 14.38
CA THR A 273 -10.55 21.96 15.46
C THR A 273 -9.20 22.35 16.05
N THR A 274 -8.27 21.40 16.14
CA THR A 274 -6.96 21.60 16.80
C THR A 274 -5.86 22.10 15.85
N GLY A 275 -6.00 21.87 14.54
CA GLY A 275 -4.92 22.03 13.56
C GLY A 275 -3.89 20.89 13.55
N ASN A 276 -4.00 19.92 14.47
CA ASN A 276 -3.04 18.83 14.64
C ASN A 276 -3.36 17.63 13.75
N TYR A 277 -3.16 17.80 12.45
CA TYR A 277 -3.31 16.72 11.47
C TYR A 277 -2.07 15.81 11.45
N PRO A 278 -2.22 14.50 11.21
CA PRO A 278 -1.07 13.63 11.00
C PRO A 278 -0.27 14.04 9.76
N SER A 279 1.06 14.11 9.92
CA SER A 279 2.00 14.42 8.86
C SER A 279 3.24 13.55 8.86
N TRP A 280 3.92 13.56 7.72
CA TRP A 280 5.18 12.88 7.50
C TRP A 280 6.12 13.78 6.73
N THR A 281 7.35 13.90 7.21
CA THR A 281 8.43 14.53 6.47
C THR A 281 8.96 13.57 5.40
N PHE A 282 8.98 14.02 4.16
CA PHE A 282 9.41 13.27 2.97
C PHE A 282 10.89 13.55 2.67
N TYR A 283 11.64 12.47 2.50
CA TYR A 283 13.07 12.44 2.25
C TYR A 283 13.39 11.57 1.03
N ILE A 284 14.58 11.79 0.48
CA ILE A 284 15.22 10.89 -0.48
C ILE A 284 16.62 10.48 -0.01
N GLN A 285 17.05 9.28 -0.39
CA GLN A 285 18.48 8.98 -0.56
C GLN A 285 18.79 9.06 -2.05
N THR A 286 20.02 9.42 -2.41
CA THR A 286 20.46 9.50 -3.81
C THR A 286 21.75 8.72 -4.03
N MET A 287 21.86 8.03 -5.16
CA MET A 287 23.05 7.31 -5.60
C MET A 287 23.29 7.58 -7.09
N THR A 288 24.50 7.96 -7.45
CA THR A 288 24.87 8.14 -8.87
C THR A 288 25.03 6.78 -9.56
N PRO A 289 24.89 6.71 -10.90
CA PRO A 289 25.19 5.48 -11.64
C PRO A 289 26.60 4.92 -11.36
N GLU A 290 27.58 5.80 -11.17
CA GLU A 290 28.97 5.43 -10.86
C GLU A 290 29.07 4.79 -9.47
N GLN A 291 28.42 5.38 -8.45
CA GLN A 291 28.36 4.79 -7.12
C GLN A 291 27.64 3.45 -7.11
N ALA A 292 26.57 3.29 -7.91
CA ALA A 292 25.80 2.06 -8.02
C ALA A 292 26.64 0.89 -8.53
N ARG A 293 27.56 1.13 -9.48
CA ARG A 293 28.43 0.09 -10.06
C ARG A 293 29.47 -0.47 -9.09
N VAL A 294 29.81 0.26 -8.04
CA VAL A 294 30.88 -0.11 -7.10
C VAL A 294 30.35 -0.51 -5.71
N GLN A 295 29.02 -0.66 -5.57
CA GLN A 295 28.44 -1.14 -4.31
C GLN A 295 28.81 -2.61 -4.07
N ASN A 296 29.04 -2.96 -2.80
CA ASN A 296 29.28 -4.34 -2.37
C ASN A 296 28.01 -5.21 -2.31
N PHE A 297 26.87 -4.64 -2.70
CA PHE A 297 25.58 -5.31 -2.84
C PHE A 297 24.89 -4.75 -4.08
N ASN A 298 23.95 -5.49 -4.65
CA ASN A 298 23.15 -4.98 -5.76
C ASN A 298 22.25 -3.83 -5.27
N PRO A 299 22.43 -2.57 -5.74
CA PRO A 299 21.65 -1.43 -5.27
C PRO A 299 20.17 -1.48 -5.70
N PHE A 300 19.81 -2.42 -6.57
CA PHE A 300 18.45 -2.68 -7.06
C PHE A 300 17.82 -3.93 -6.43
N ASP A 301 18.51 -4.60 -5.51
CA ASP A 301 17.95 -5.71 -4.72
C ASP A 301 17.06 -5.16 -3.60
N LEU A 302 15.76 -5.48 -3.68
CA LEU A 302 14.73 -5.03 -2.73
C LEU A 302 14.94 -5.57 -1.30
N THR A 303 15.80 -6.56 -1.09
CA THR A 303 16.16 -7.07 0.24
C THR A 303 17.28 -6.26 0.90
N LYS A 304 17.84 -5.26 0.21
CA LYS A 304 18.95 -4.42 0.68
C LYS A 304 18.51 -2.98 0.95
N VAL A 305 18.96 -2.41 2.06
CA VAL A 305 18.92 -0.98 2.35
C VAL A 305 20.19 -0.29 1.88
N TRP A 306 20.10 1.01 1.60
CA TRP A 306 21.27 1.87 1.43
C TRP A 306 21.66 2.43 2.81
N PRO A 307 22.87 2.17 3.33
CA PRO A 307 23.28 2.65 4.65
C PRO A 307 23.21 4.18 4.75
N HIS A 308 22.53 4.72 5.78
CA HIS A 308 22.35 6.18 5.92
C HIS A 308 23.65 6.95 6.14
N ASN A 309 24.70 6.31 6.64
CA ASN A 309 26.03 6.92 6.80
C ASN A 309 26.75 7.12 5.45
N GLU A 310 26.40 6.34 4.42
CA GLU A 310 26.95 6.44 3.07
C GLU A 310 26.02 7.26 2.16
N PHE A 311 24.72 7.06 2.31
CA PHE A 311 23.67 7.72 1.54
C PHE A 311 22.69 8.43 2.50
N PRO A 312 23.03 9.63 2.99
CA PRO A 312 22.21 10.32 3.99
C PRO A 312 20.84 10.73 3.42
N LEU A 313 19.87 10.83 4.33
CA LEU A 313 18.54 11.33 3.99
C LEU A 313 18.60 12.83 3.69
N GLN A 314 18.08 13.21 2.54
CA GLN A 314 17.91 14.58 2.10
C GLN A 314 16.43 14.95 2.21
N PRO A 315 16.08 16.01 2.96
CA PRO A 315 14.69 16.43 3.06
C PRO A 315 14.21 16.99 1.71
N VAL A 316 12.93 16.79 1.40
CA VAL A 316 12.29 17.26 0.16
C VAL A 316 11.02 18.04 0.47
N GLY A 317 10.17 17.50 1.33
CA GLY A 317 8.84 18.04 1.58
C GLY A 317 8.19 17.44 2.80
N ARG A 318 6.90 17.69 2.95
CA ARG A 318 6.05 17.12 3.99
C ARG A 318 4.66 16.89 3.42
N PHE A 319 4.03 15.79 3.76
CA PHE A 319 2.61 15.62 3.47
C PHE A 319 1.77 15.57 4.73
N VAL A 320 0.54 16.06 4.62
CA VAL A 320 -0.43 16.20 5.70
C VAL A 320 -1.74 15.57 5.26
N LEU A 321 -2.33 14.75 6.13
CA LEU A 321 -3.65 14.17 5.89
C LEU A 321 -4.69 14.95 6.70
N ASN A 322 -5.49 15.75 6.02
CA ASN A 322 -6.43 16.69 6.63
C ASN A 322 -7.88 16.47 6.19
N GLN A 323 -8.16 15.41 5.43
CA GLN A 323 -9.49 15.12 4.93
C GLN A 323 -9.79 13.62 4.99
N ASN A 324 -10.86 13.26 5.69
CA ASN A 324 -11.43 11.92 5.66
C ASN A 324 -12.22 11.69 4.36
N PRO A 325 -12.37 10.43 3.92
CA PRO A 325 -13.23 10.10 2.78
C PRO A 325 -14.69 10.48 3.08
N SER A 326 -15.40 10.96 2.06
CA SER A 326 -16.84 11.23 2.17
C SER A 326 -17.67 9.94 2.07
N ASN A 327 -17.19 8.98 1.29
CA ASN A 327 -17.70 7.61 1.20
C ASN A 327 -16.54 6.63 1.07
N TYR A 328 -16.38 5.74 2.06
CA TYR A 328 -15.26 4.79 2.10
C TYR A 328 -15.19 3.90 0.85
N PHE A 329 -16.32 3.38 0.37
CA PHE A 329 -16.30 2.46 -0.77
C PHE A 329 -15.87 3.17 -2.06
N ALA A 330 -16.45 4.34 -2.35
CA ALA A 330 -16.14 5.11 -3.55
C ALA A 330 -14.72 5.68 -3.58
N GLU A 331 -14.19 6.06 -2.42
CA GLU A 331 -12.95 6.84 -2.32
C GLU A 331 -11.75 6.03 -1.79
N VAL A 332 -11.98 4.92 -1.08
CA VAL A 332 -10.91 4.09 -0.51
C VAL A 332 -10.94 2.69 -1.10
N GLU A 333 -12.10 2.01 -1.13
CA GLU A 333 -12.16 0.66 -1.69
C GLU A 333 -11.88 0.67 -3.19
N GLN A 334 -12.44 1.63 -3.93
CA GLN A 334 -12.22 1.80 -5.37
C GLN A 334 -10.93 2.53 -5.75
N LEU A 335 -10.13 2.98 -4.78
CA LEU A 335 -8.85 3.64 -5.03
C LEU A 335 -7.84 2.67 -5.70
N ALA A 336 -7.18 3.11 -6.75
CA ALA A 336 -6.25 2.30 -7.53
C ALA A 336 -4.88 3.00 -7.63
N PHE A 337 -3.86 2.41 -7.04
CA PHE A 337 -2.47 2.91 -7.09
C PHE A 337 -1.64 2.05 -8.01
N SER A 338 -0.94 2.64 -8.98
CA SER A 338 -0.09 1.89 -9.91
C SER A 338 1.34 2.39 -9.85
N PRO A 339 2.35 1.56 -9.50
CA PRO A 339 3.76 1.96 -9.59
C PRO A 339 4.20 2.38 -11.01
N ASN A 340 3.39 2.05 -12.03
CA ASN A 340 3.59 2.48 -13.41
C ASN A 340 3.08 3.89 -13.71
N ASN A 341 2.36 4.51 -12.77
CA ASN A 341 2.02 5.93 -12.84
C ASN A 341 3.26 6.75 -12.46
N LEU A 342 4.19 6.86 -13.40
CA LEU A 342 5.41 7.65 -13.31
C LEU A 342 5.25 8.90 -14.17
N THR A 343 5.40 10.06 -13.56
CA THR A 343 5.33 11.36 -14.23
C THR A 343 6.72 11.76 -14.76
N PRO A 344 6.81 12.74 -15.68
CA PRO A 344 8.08 13.33 -16.10
C PRO A 344 9.06 13.56 -14.94
N GLY A 345 10.34 13.27 -15.15
CA GLY A 345 11.36 13.44 -14.12
C GLY A 345 11.48 12.31 -13.10
N ILE A 346 10.61 11.29 -13.14
CA ILE A 346 10.63 10.13 -12.23
C ILE A 346 10.56 8.85 -13.07
N GLY A 347 11.43 7.88 -12.79
CA GLY A 347 11.51 6.63 -13.52
C GLY A 347 11.66 5.40 -12.62
N ALA A 348 11.52 4.23 -13.22
CA ALA A 348 11.83 2.96 -12.56
C ALA A 348 13.34 2.70 -12.54
N SER A 349 13.76 1.70 -11.77
CA SER A 349 15.11 1.11 -11.82
C SER A 349 15.05 -0.34 -12.31
N PRO A 350 16.21 -0.99 -12.58
CA PRO A 350 16.28 -2.40 -12.92
C PRO A 350 15.91 -3.39 -11.79
N ASP A 351 15.36 -2.93 -10.66
CA ASP A 351 14.84 -3.80 -9.60
C ASP A 351 13.77 -4.74 -10.16
N ARG A 352 14.06 -6.06 -10.17
CA ARG A 352 13.18 -7.10 -10.76
C ARG A 352 11.78 -7.08 -10.14
N MET A 353 11.69 -6.83 -8.83
CA MET A 353 10.40 -6.72 -8.14
C MET A 353 9.63 -5.50 -8.63
N LEU A 354 10.30 -4.33 -8.74
CA LEU A 354 9.66 -3.12 -9.25
C LEU A 354 9.15 -3.34 -10.68
N GLN A 355 9.97 -3.91 -11.56
CA GLN A 355 9.63 -4.16 -12.96
C GLN A 355 8.34 -4.99 -13.10
N ALA A 356 8.19 -6.07 -12.33
CA ALA A 356 6.95 -6.85 -12.34
C ALA A 356 5.73 -6.08 -11.81
N ARG A 357 5.94 -5.21 -10.80
CA ARG A 357 4.86 -4.38 -10.23
C ARG A 357 4.35 -3.31 -11.20
N LEU A 358 5.16 -2.86 -12.16
CA LEU A 358 4.71 -1.94 -13.21
C LEU A 358 3.56 -2.55 -14.04
N PHE A 359 3.58 -3.88 -14.24
CA PHE A 359 2.51 -4.61 -14.90
C PHE A 359 1.38 -5.02 -13.95
N ALA A 360 1.73 -5.63 -12.81
CA ALA A 360 0.78 -6.37 -11.99
C ALA A 360 -0.37 -5.52 -11.40
N TYR A 361 -0.12 -4.25 -11.09
CA TYR A 361 -1.12 -3.37 -10.48
C TYR A 361 -2.22 -2.96 -11.48
N PRO A 362 -1.90 -2.38 -12.66
CA PRO A 362 -2.90 -2.13 -13.69
C PRO A 362 -3.74 -3.37 -14.04
N ASP A 363 -3.09 -4.53 -14.19
CA ASP A 363 -3.76 -5.81 -14.49
C ASP A 363 -4.80 -6.18 -13.43
N ALA A 364 -4.39 -6.22 -12.15
CA ALA A 364 -5.29 -6.52 -11.05
C ALA A 364 -6.45 -5.51 -10.92
N HIS A 365 -6.22 -4.23 -11.25
CA HIS A 365 -7.28 -3.21 -11.25
C HIS A 365 -8.30 -3.42 -12.35
N MET A 366 -7.88 -3.81 -13.56
CA MET A 366 -8.80 -4.11 -14.65
C MET A 366 -9.78 -5.24 -14.28
N TYR A 367 -9.29 -6.27 -13.57
CA TYR A 367 -10.17 -7.33 -13.05
C TYR A 367 -11.07 -6.84 -11.92
N ARG A 368 -10.50 -6.15 -10.92
CA ARG A 368 -11.21 -5.79 -9.69
C ARG A 368 -12.25 -4.69 -9.87
N LEU A 369 -11.94 -3.68 -10.69
CA LEU A 369 -12.73 -2.45 -10.84
C LEU A 369 -13.31 -2.28 -12.24
N GLY A 370 -12.80 -3.03 -13.23
CA GLY A 370 -13.20 -2.93 -14.63
C GLY A 370 -12.19 -2.17 -15.50
N ALA A 371 -12.35 -2.32 -16.82
CA ALA A 371 -11.42 -1.77 -17.81
C ALA A 371 -11.26 -0.24 -17.76
N ASN A 372 -12.30 0.48 -17.30
CA ASN A 372 -12.35 1.93 -17.23
C ASN A 372 -12.11 2.49 -15.81
N PHE A 373 -11.46 1.74 -14.91
CA PHE A 373 -11.29 2.14 -13.51
C PHE A 373 -10.60 3.50 -13.30
N GLN A 374 -9.77 3.97 -14.26
CA GLN A 374 -9.15 5.31 -14.18
C GLN A 374 -10.18 6.44 -14.29
N GLN A 375 -11.39 6.15 -14.78
CA GLN A 375 -12.45 7.15 -14.91
C GLN A 375 -13.24 7.36 -13.62
N LEU A 376 -13.12 6.45 -12.65
CA LEU A 376 -13.72 6.60 -11.32
C LEU A 376 -13.19 7.87 -10.66
N PRO A 377 -14.04 8.68 -9.99
CA PRO A 377 -13.65 10.03 -9.54
C PRO A 377 -12.33 10.09 -8.77
N VAL A 378 -12.07 9.15 -7.88
CA VAL A 378 -10.86 9.14 -7.05
C VAL A 378 -9.60 8.72 -7.82
N ASN A 379 -9.74 8.02 -8.95
CA ASN A 379 -8.63 7.57 -9.79
C ASN A 379 -8.37 8.50 -10.98
N ARG A 380 -9.27 9.45 -11.22
CA ARG A 380 -9.20 10.36 -12.36
C ARG A 380 -8.11 11.40 -12.12
N THR A 381 -7.30 11.66 -13.16
CA THR A 381 -6.37 12.79 -13.14
C THR A 381 -7.13 14.12 -13.17
N ILE A 382 -6.52 15.18 -12.61
CA ILE A 382 -7.02 16.55 -12.71
C ILE A 382 -6.76 17.17 -14.10
N THR A 383 -5.93 16.51 -14.92
CA THR A 383 -5.58 16.96 -16.26
C THR A 383 -6.51 16.37 -17.32
N LYS A 384 -6.57 16.99 -18.50
CA LYS A 384 -7.35 16.44 -19.61
C LYS A 384 -6.66 15.19 -20.16
N VAL A 385 -7.32 14.04 -20.04
CA VAL A 385 -6.90 12.81 -20.73
C VAL A 385 -7.24 12.93 -22.22
N ALA A 386 -6.24 12.76 -23.08
CA ALA A 386 -6.38 12.80 -24.53
C ALA A 386 -5.54 11.67 -25.16
N ASN A 387 -6.21 10.65 -25.69
CA ASN A 387 -5.57 9.47 -26.30
C ASN A 387 -6.52 8.76 -27.29
N PHE A 388 -6.15 7.58 -27.75
CA PHE A 388 -6.90 6.79 -28.74
C PHE A 388 -7.71 5.63 -28.14
N GLN A 389 -7.75 5.49 -26.82
CA GLN A 389 -8.55 4.46 -26.14
C GLN A 389 -10.03 4.85 -26.16
N ARG A 390 -10.91 3.87 -26.40
CA ARG A 390 -12.37 4.03 -26.48
C ARG A 390 -13.09 2.84 -25.86
N ASP A 391 -14.38 3.05 -25.58
CA ASP A 391 -15.37 2.05 -25.20
C ASP A 391 -15.04 1.33 -23.89
N GLY A 392 -15.30 0.02 -23.82
CA GLY A 392 -15.18 -0.76 -22.59
C GLY A 392 -16.39 -0.66 -21.68
N ARG A 393 -16.51 -1.62 -20.77
CA ARG A 393 -17.60 -1.68 -19.79
C ARG A 393 -17.56 -0.46 -18.86
N ASP A 394 -18.73 0.09 -18.54
CA ASP A 394 -18.93 1.21 -17.60
C ASP A 394 -18.14 2.48 -17.96
N ALA A 395 -17.98 2.76 -19.26
CA ALA A 395 -17.34 3.99 -19.75
C ALA A 395 -18.16 5.24 -19.37
N LEU A 396 -17.60 6.10 -18.53
CA LEU A 396 -18.18 7.39 -18.12
C LEU A 396 -17.79 8.53 -19.08
N LEU A 397 -16.58 8.47 -19.62
CA LEU A 397 -16.00 9.40 -20.59
C LEU A 397 -15.46 8.58 -21.76
N ASN A 398 -15.82 8.96 -22.99
CA ASN A 398 -15.39 8.23 -24.20
C ASN A 398 -14.86 9.15 -25.31
N GLN A 399 -14.31 10.31 -24.94
CA GLN A 399 -13.62 11.26 -25.84
C GLN A 399 -14.42 11.75 -27.08
N HIS A 400 -15.75 11.64 -27.03
CA HIS A 400 -16.69 12.12 -28.06
C HIS A 400 -16.31 11.66 -29.49
N GLY A 401 -16.50 12.51 -30.50
CA GLY A 401 -16.20 12.22 -31.91
C GLY A 401 -14.73 12.45 -32.32
N ALA A 402 -13.78 12.52 -31.38
CA ALA A 402 -12.37 12.70 -31.71
C ALA A 402 -11.81 11.47 -32.45
N PRO A 403 -10.86 11.62 -33.40
CA PRO A 403 -10.20 10.50 -34.07
C PRO A 403 -9.68 9.45 -33.07
N ASN A 404 -9.95 8.18 -33.35
CA ASN A 404 -9.56 7.04 -32.51
C ASN A 404 -8.37 6.25 -33.08
N TYR A 405 -7.58 6.86 -33.99
CA TYR A 405 -6.40 6.27 -34.61
C TYR A 405 -5.26 7.30 -34.79
N HIS A 406 -4.02 6.82 -34.86
CA HIS A 406 -2.81 7.62 -35.10
C HIS A 406 -1.89 6.91 -36.11
N PRO A 407 -1.21 7.64 -37.03
CA PRO A 407 -1.39 9.08 -37.27
C PRO A 407 -2.77 9.38 -37.88
N ASN A 408 -3.22 10.63 -37.80
CA ASN A 408 -4.48 11.08 -38.41
C ASN A 408 -4.34 12.51 -38.96
N SER A 409 -5.16 12.87 -39.95
CA SER A 409 -5.15 14.20 -40.59
C SER A 409 -6.24 15.14 -40.04
N PHE A 410 -6.78 14.85 -38.86
CA PHE A 410 -7.97 15.51 -38.30
C PHE A 410 -7.71 16.18 -36.95
N GLY A 411 -6.44 16.43 -36.61
CA GLY A 411 -6.05 17.13 -35.38
C GLY A 411 -6.28 16.34 -34.09
N GLY A 412 -6.22 15.00 -34.14
CA GLY A 412 -6.24 14.17 -32.94
C GLY A 412 -5.01 14.38 -32.04
N PRO A 413 -4.98 13.77 -30.85
CA PRO A 413 -3.86 13.89 -29.92
C PRO A 413 -2.52 13.49 -30.57
N ASP A 414 -1.46 14.22 -30.24
CA ASP A 414 -0.09 13.94 -30.70
C ASP A 414 0.90 14.05 -29.53
N VAL A 415 2.10 13.52 -29.71
CA VAL A 415 3.16 13.54 -28.71
C VAL A 415 3.66 14.97 -28.47
N TYR A 416 3.95 15.31 -27.21
CA TYR A 416 4.59 16.59 -26.90
C TYR A 416 6.05 16.57 -27.41
N PRO A 417 6.49 17.52 -28.25
CA PRO A 417 7.78 17.43 -28.94
C PRO A 417 9.00 17.30 -28.03
N GLU A 418 8.94 17.86 -26.82
CA GLU A 418 10.07 17.80 -25.87
C GLU A 418 9.91 16.71 -24.80
N ALA A 419 8.91 15.83 -24.94
CA ALA A 419 8.62 14.80 -23.95
C ALA A 419 9.82 13.90 -23.65
N GLU A 420 10.68 13.69 -24.63
CA GLU A 420 11.88 12.87 -24.47
C GLU A 420 12.91 13.48 -23.50
N LYS A 421 12.94 14.81 -23.31
CA LYS A 421 13.95 15.48 -22.49
C LYS A 421 13.85 15.15 -21.00
N TRP A 422 12.71 14.62 -20.57
CA TRP A 422 12.40 14.30 -19.18
C TRP A 422 12.07 12.82 -18.94
N THR A 423 12.30 11.96 -19.94
CA THR A 423 12.27 10.51 -19.77
C THR A 423 13.67 9.97 -19.45
N PRO A 424 13.77 8.79 -18.81
CA PRO A 424 15.07 8.17 -18.54
C PRO A 424 15.95 8.11 -19.80
N PRO A 425 17.26 8.36 -19.70
CA PRO A 425 18.17 8.27 -20.83
C PRO A 425 18.20 6.83 -21.38
N PRO A 426 18.59 6.62 -22.66
CA PRO A 426 18.81 5.27 -23.16
C PRO A 426 19.85 4.56 -22.30
N GLU A 427 19.52 3.35 -21.83
CA GLU A 427 20.42 2.55 -21.00
C GLU A 427 21.12 1.51 -21.86
N ALA A 428 22.45 1.47 -21.80
CA ALA A 428 23.23 0.41 -22.42
C ALA A 428 23.10 -0.86 -21.56
N VAL A 429 22.35 -1.84 -22.06
CA VAL A 429 22.19 -3.15 -21.42
C VAL A 429 23.09 -4.17 -22.11
N SER A 430 23.84 -4.94 -21.34
CA SER A 430 24.73 -6.00 -21.85
C SER A 430 24.51 -7.30 -21.07
N GLY A 431 24.55 -8.44 -21.75
CA GLY A 431 24.35 -9.76 -21.16
C GLY A 431 23.57 -10.69 -22.08
N ALA A 432 23.55 -11.98 -21.78
CA ALA A 432 22.63 -12.90 -22.44
C ALA A 432 21.22 -12.74 -21.85
N ILE A 433 20.19 -13.08 -22.61
CA ILE A 433 18.84 -13.25 -22.06
C ILE A 433 18.79 -14.67 -21.50
N ASP A 434 18.80 -14.80 -20.18
CA ASP A 434 18.81 -16.10 -19.48
C ASP A 434 18.18 -16.00 -18.07
N TYR A 435 18.00 -17.15 -17.41
CA TYR A 435 17.56 -17.26 -16.02
C TYR A 435 18.75 -17.10 -15.07
N TYR A 436 19.04 -15.86 -14.68
CA TYR A 436 20.06 -15.58 -13.68
C TYR A 436 19.52 -15.76 -12.26
N ASP A 437 19.82 -16.90 -11.64
CA ASP A 437 19.53 -17.17 -10.23
C ASP A 437 20.39 -16.28 -9.32
N LEU A 438 19.75 -15.64 -8.33
CA LEU A 438 20.38 -14.78 -7.33
C LEU A 438 20.57 -15.52 -5.99
N GLY A 439 20.52 -16.86 -5.99
CA GLY A 439 20.58 -17.70 -4.80
C GLY A 439 21.85 -17.50 -3.94
N ASP A 440 23.00 -17.29 -4.59
CA ASP A 440 24.29 -17.08 -3.93
C ASP A 440 24.53 -15.62 -3.46
N ASP A 441 23.63 -14.68 -3.81
CA ASP A 441 23.71 -13.30 -3.34
C ASP A 441 23.54 -13.24 -1.81
N ASP A 442 24.29 -12.33 -1.16
CA ASP A 442 24.32 -12.20 0.29
C ASP A 442 22.93 -12.00 0.92
N ASN A 443 22.60 -12.86 1.87
CA ASN A 443 21.32 -12.87 2.58
C ASN A 443 21.44 -12.51 4.07
N TYR A 444 22.65 -12.32 4.60
CA TYR A 444 22.87 -12.31 6.05
C TYR A 444 23.63 -11.09 6.56
N THR A 445 24.41 -10.37 5.74
CA THR A 445 25.19 -9.23 6.25
C THR A 445 24.32 -8.11 6.80
N GLN A 446 23.30 -7.65 6.06
CA GLN A 446 22.42 -6.58 6.53
C GLN A 446 21.50 -7.01 7.70
N PRO A 447 20.92 -8.23 7.70
CA PRO A 447 20.28 -8.79 8.89
C PRO A 447 21.18 -8.80 10.13
N ARG A 448 22.46 -9.14 9.97
CA ARG A 448 23.45 -9.13 11.06
C ARG A 448 23.70 -7.72 11.58
N VAL A 449 23.75 -6.73 10.68
CA VAL A 449 23.82 -5.31 11.07
C VAL A 449 22.56 -4.90 11.84
N PHE A 450 21.38 -5.30 11.39
CA PHE A 450 20.13 -5.03 12.09
C PHE A 450 20.13 -5.61 13.52
N TRP A 451 20.53 -6.88 13.67
CA TRP A 451 20.66 -7.55 14.96
C TRP A 451 21.66 -6.86 15.90
N ASN A 452 22.87 -6.57 15.40
CA ASN A 452 23.99 -6.15 16.24
C ASN A 452 24.07 -4.64 16.48
N ARG A 453 23.54 -3.81 15.56
CA ARG A 453 23.74 -2.35 15.58
C ARG A 453 22.46 -1.53 15.62
N VAL A 454 21.31 -2.11 15.26
CA VAL A 454 20.03 -1.37 15.21
C VAL A 454 19.16 -1.71 16.41
N LEU A 455 19.07 -2.99 16.78
CA LEU A 455 18.34 -3.40 17.97
C LEU A 455 19.15 -3.13 19.24
N ASP A 456 18.46 -2.67 20.29
CA ASP A 456 18.97 -2.72 21.65
C ASP A 456 18.75 -4.12 22.26
N ASP A 457 19.22 -4.36 23.49
CA ASP A 457 19.08 -5.68 24.13
C ASP A 457 17.62 -6.10 24.33
N GLY A 458 16.74 -5.16 24.67
CA GLY A 458 15.31 -5.42 24.83
C GLY A 458 14.64 -5.77 23.49
N GLY A 459 15.00 -5.08 22.42
CA GLY A 459 14.51 -5.34 21.07
C GLY A 459 15.02 -6.67 20.52
N ARG A 460 16.25 -7.06 20.83
CA ARG A 460 16.78 -8.41 20.53
C ARG A 460 15.97 -9.48 21.24
N GLU A 461 15.69 -9.31 22.53
CA GLU A 461 14.89 -10.28 23.30
C GLU A 461 13.47 -10.41 22.74
N ARG A 462 12.77 -9.28 22.53
CA ARG A 462 11.42 -9.28 21.95
C ARG A 462 11.39 -9.89 20.55
N LEU A 463 12.40 -9.64 19.71
CA LEU A 463 12.50 -10.26 18.39
C LEU A 463 12.55 -11.79 18.51
N VAL A 464 13.42 -12.32 19.38
CA VAL A 464 13.53 -13.78 19.60
C VAL A 464 12.22 -14.35 20.12
N ASP A 465 11.58 -13.70 21.10
CA ASP A 465 10.30 -14.14 21.64
C ASP A 465 9.19 -14.17 20.59
N ASN A 466 9.11 -13.13 19.78
CA ASN A 466 8.13 -13.03 18.70
C ASN A 466 8.35 -14.12 17.65
N LEU A 467 9.60 -14.36 17.23
CA LEU A 467 9.95 -15.44 16.30
C LEU A 467 9.58 -16.81 16.89
N ALA A 468 10.05 -17.10 18.10
CA ALA A 468 9.79 -18.36 18.79
C ALA A 468 8.29 -18.63 18.95
N SER A 469 7.48 -17.60 19.23
CA SER A 469 6.03 -17.71 19.42
C SER A 469 5.27 -18.27 18.21
N LYS A 470 5.81 -18.10 17.00
CA LYS A 470 5.18 -18.57 15.76
C LYS A 470 5.93 -19.77 15.17
N ILE A 471 7.25 -19.85 15.33
CA ILE A 471 8.04 -21.02 14.88
C ILE A 471 7.68 -22.27 15.70
N CYS A 472 7.34 -22.15 16.98
CA CYS A 472 6.95 -23.30 17.80
C CYS A 472 5.70 -24.03 17.27
N LEU A 473 4.88 -23.36 16.45
CA LEU A 473 3.69 -23.90 15.80
C LEU A 473 3.97 -24.62 14.48
N ALA A 474 5.21 -24.58 13.98
CA ALA A 474 5.62 -25.34 12.81
C ALA A 474 6.04 -26.77 13.20
N ASN A 475 6.33 -27.63 12.22
CA ASN A 475 6.88 -28.97 12.43
C ASN A 475 8.37 -28.91 12.84
N ASP A 476 8.87 -30.01 13.41
CA ASP A 476 10.22 -30.03 14.02
C ASP A 476 11.36 -29.85 13.01
N ASN A 477 11.20 -30.32 11.77
CA ASN A 477 12.19 -30.12 10.71
C ASN A 477 12.32 -28.62 10.34
N ILE A 478 11.19 -27.92 10.26
CA ILE A 478 11.15 -26.49 10.01
C ILE A 478 11.72 -25.72 11.20
N LYS A 479 11.42 -26.10 12.45
CA LYS A 479 12.02 -25.49 13.65
C LYS A 479 13.54 -25.59 13.62
N LYS A 480 14.07 -26.78 13.34
CA LYS A 480 15.52 -27.01 13.25
C LYS A 480 16.15 -26.14 12.17
N ARG A 481 15.57 -26.13 10.96
CA ARG A 481 16.06 -25.30 9.84
C ARG A 481 15.98 -23.81 10.15
N ALA A 482 14.94 -23.36 10.86
CA ALA A 482 14.82 -21.97 11.29
C ALA A 482 16.01 -21.57 12.20
N VAL A 483 16.34 -22.39 13.19
CA VAL A 483 17.50 -22.15 14.06
C VAL A 483 18.80 -22.08 13.25
N GLU A 484 19.00 -22.99 12.30
CA GLU A 484 20.18 -23.00 11.42
C GLU A 484 20.27 -21.70 10.60
N VAL A 485 19.18 -21.29 9.97
CA VAL A 485 19.12 -20.07 9.14
C VAL A 485 19.36 -18.81 9.97
N PHE A 486 18.73 -18.68 11.15
CA PHE A 486 18.95 -17.52 12.01
C PHE A 486 20.35 -17.53 12.67
N SER A 487 20.99 -18.69 12.82
CA SER A 487 22.41 -18.78 13.23
C SER A 487 23.38 -18.22 12.18
N GLN A 488 23.01 -18.27 10.89
CA GLN A 488 23.81 -17.63 9.82
C GLN A 488 23.80 -16.10 9.95
N VAL A 489 22.73 -15.51 10.49
CA VAL A 489 22.71 -14.08 10.82
C VAL A 489 23.66 -13.81 11.97
N ASP A 490 23.46 -14.48 13.11
CA ASP A 490 24.32 -14.35 14.28
C ASP A 490 24.17 -15.59 15.19
N GLN A 491 25.28 -16.14 15.67
CA GLN A 491 25.24 -17.36 16.51
C GLN A 491 24.41 -17.14 17.79
N SER A 492 24.47 -15.94 18.39
CA SER A 492 23.70 -15.64 19.59
C SER A 492 22.19 -15.57 19.33
N LEU A 493 21.77 -15.12 18.15
CA LEU A 493 20.37 -15.13 17.74
C LEU A 493 19.85 -16.57 17.63
N GLY A 494 20.60 -17.43 16.94
CA GLY A 494 20.27 -18.85 16.79
C GLY A 494 20.16 -19.58 18.13
N SER A 495 21.14 -19.41 19.01
CA SER A 495 21.14 -20.05 20.34
C SER A 495 19.96 -19.59 21.20
N ARG A 496 19.67 -18.29 21.27
CA ARG A 496 18.52 -17.77 22.02
C ARG A 496 17.20 -18.27 21.47
N LEU A 497 17.07 -18.35 20.14
CA LEU A 497 15.88 -18.90 19.49
C LEU A 497 15.69 -20.38 19.84
N GLN A 498 16.77 -21.17 19.82
CA GLN A 498 16.73 -22.59 20.21
C GLN A 498 16.29 -22.76 21.67
N GLU A 499 16.84 -21.99 22.59
CA GLU A 499 16.46 -22.02 24.02
C GLU A 499 14.97 -21.72 24.21
N LYS A 500 14.44 -20.68 23.54
CA LYS A 500 13.02 -20.32 23.63
C LYS A 500 12.10 -21.36 23.01
N LEU A 501 12.52 -22.04 21.94
CA LEU A 501 11.75 -23.13 21.34
C LEU A 501 11.70 -24.36 22.25
N LEU A 502 12.80 -24.70 22.93
CA LEU A 502 12.86 -25.82 23.89
C LEU A 502 12.02 -25.55 25.15
N ALA A 503 11.95 -24.29 25.60
CA ALA A 503 11.19 -23.90 26.78
C ALA A 503 9.68 -23.80 26.56
N ARG A 504 9.22 -23.74 25.30
CA ARG A 504 7.79 -23.56 24.96
C ARG A 504 7.07 -24.91 24.84
N THR A 505 6.13 -25.17 25.75
CA THR A 505 5.13 -26.22 25.57
C THR A 505 4.05 -25.72 24.62
N VAL A 506 3.86 -26.38 23.47
CA VAL A 506 2.74 -26.06 22.56
C VAL A 506 1.45 -26.57 23.20
N VAL A 507 0.59 -25.67 23.65
CA VAL A 507 -0.78 -26.01 24.04
C VAL A 507 -1.64 -25.86 22.79
N HIS A 508 -2.12 -26.99 22.25
CA HIS A 508 -3.16 -26.95 21.23
C HIS A 508 -4.46 -26.48 21.90
N LEU A 509 -4.96 -25.31 21.48
CA LEU A 509 -6.27 -24.79 21.89
C LEU A 509 -7.41 -25.49 21.15
#